data_AF-A0A843SWI7-F1
#
_entry.id   AF-A0A843SWI7-F1
#
_cell.length_a   1.000
_cell.length_b   1.000
_cell.length_c   1.000
_cell.angle_alpha   90.00
_cell.angle_beta   90.00
_cell.angle_gamma   90.00
#
_symmetry.space_group_name_H-M   'P 1'
#
loop_
_entity.id
_entity.type
_entity.pdbx_description
1 polymer ?
#
loop_
_entity_poly.entity_id
_entity_poly.type
_entity_poly.pdbx_seq_one_letter_code
_entity_poly.pdbx_strand_id
1 'polypeptide(L)'
;MADDLIGKLGELLNKKPWYQLPGVLGGPSLVEMRNELREKNLHDTEEPAEPRQEIPSTLDPALRSGRTIDGTFNDLRFPKMGAAGRRFGRNFPLEHTFPDTANLLIPNPRVVSRELMTRDTFKPATILNLLAGAWLQFMVHDWFVHERSKSEFADIPTPAGDDYGEPNVRVPLSVPDQAPAGSTRPPAYINLNSQWWDSSQIYGSDLATAAKLRTRIGGKLRLEPTGLLPTDPETGLSFTGFTDNWWIGLAMLHALFTEEHNHICDLLAHQHPDWSDDQLFTRARLINSALMAKIHTTEWTPAIVPHPLIKRAMNVVWWGLAGEELADALKFLDDKELIGGIVGSKADHHSAPYSLTEEFVAVYRMHPLIPDEVAFHSLVTGNLLEKRQLAEVAGRRTPSIAERVTMPDLFYSFGTCHPGAVTLHNYPATLQNLRRDDGEHLDLAAVDIFRDRERGVPRYNQFCRLLHKGAVKSFDELTDNPEWRKQIKQVYNNDLESVDLMTGLYAEPLPEGFGFSETAFRIFLLMASRRLKSDRFFTDDYRAEIYTEFGLDYLRKSSMLSVLRRHLPQLAPALSGVENAFHPWNVTKGPADMT
;
A
#
# COMPACT_ATOMS: atom_id res chain seq x y z
N MET A 1 37.31 -17.42 1.60
CA MET A 1 37.02 -18.76 2.14
C MET A 1 35.63 -18.86 2.75
N ALA A 2 35.12 -17.84 3.46
CA ALA A 2 33.72 -17.79 3.89
C ALA A 2 32.75 -17.64 2.68
N ASP A 3 33.12 -16.85 1.68
CA ASP A 3 32.27 -16.61 0.50
C ASP A 3 32.11 -17.84 -0.43
N ASP A 4 33.12 -18.73 -0.49
CA ASP A 4 33.07 -19.97 -1.29
C ASP A 4 32.22 -21.07 -0.63
N LEU A 5 32.12 -21.05 0.71
CA LEU A 5 31.27 -21.98 1.46
C LEU A 5 29.79 -21.56 1.41
N ILE A 6 29.52 -20.25 1.42
CA ILE A 6 28.18 -19.67 1.23
C ILE A 6 27.68 -19.95 -0.20
N GLY A 7 28.54 -19.79 -1.22
CA GLY A 7 28.20 -20.11 -2.62
C GLY A 7 27.83 -21.58 -2.83
N LYS A 8 28.59 -22.51 -2.25
CA LYS A 8 28.30 -23.96 -2.33
C LYS A 8 27.06 -24.39 -1.53
N LEU A 9 26.78 -23.73 -0.40
CA LEU A 9 25.50 -23.93 0.31
C LEU A 9 24.33 -23.36 -0.50
N GLY A 10 24.51 -22.22 -1.17
CA GLY A 10 23.53 -21.60 -2.05
C GLY A 10 23.12 -22.50 -3.23
N GLU A 11 24.07 -23.15 -3.89
CA GLU A 11 23.77 -24.10 -4.99
C GLU A 11 22.97 -25.34 -4.53
N LEU A 12 23.22 -25.83 -3.30
CA LEU A 12 22.50 -26.97 -2.71
C LEU A 12 21.10 -26.58 -2.19
N LEU A 13 20.95 -25.35 -1.69
CA LEU A 13 19.68 -24.78 -1.22
C LEU A 13 18.79 -24.30 -2.38
N ASN A 14 19.36 -23.97 -3.54
CA ASN A 14 18.66 -23.49 -4.73
C ASN A 14 17.64 -24.48 -5.34
N LYS A 15 17.58 -25.73 -4.86
CA LYS A 15 16.56 -26.70 -5.32
C LYS A 15 15.21 -26.56 -4.63
N LYS A 16 15.11 -25.79 -3.54
CA LYS A 16 13.85 -25.55 -2.82
C LYS A 16 13.59 -24.05 -2.69
N PRO A 17 12.33 -23.60 -2.84
CA PRO A 17 11.98 -22.22 -2.53
C PRO A 17 12.36 -21.84 -1.09
N TRP A 18 12.75 -20.58 -0.88
CA TRP A 18 13.26 -20.10 0.40
C TRP A 18 12.27 -20.29 1.57
N TYR A 19 10.96 -20.21 1.28
CA TYR A 19 9.86 -20.37 2.25
C TYR A 19 9.60 -21.84 2.62
N GLN A 20 10.26 -22.81 1.98
CA GLN A 20 10.23 -24.22 2.36
C GLN A 20 11.46 -24.63 3.17
N LEU A 21 12.41 -23.71 3.40
CA LEU A 21 13.61 -23.98 4.18
C LEU A 21 13.33 -23.78 5.68
N PRO A 22 13.85 -24.66 6.56
CA PRO A 22 13.53 -24.59 7.97
C PRO A 22 14.20 -23.39 8.67
N GLY A 23 13.44 -22.74 9.55
CA GLY A 23 13.94 -21.68 10.43
C GLY A 23 14.50 -20.48 9.66
N VAL A 24 15.78 -20.19 9.88
CA VAL A 24 16.46 -19.01 9.32
C VAL A 24 17.21 -19.30 8.01
N LEU A 25 17.20 -20.55 7.55
CA LEU A 25 18.02 -20.96 6.41
C LEU A 25 17.60 -20.32 5.07
N GLY A 26 16.35 -19.85 4.96
CA GLY A 26 15.90 -19.06 3.80
C GLY A 26 16.34 -17.59 3.81
N GLY A 27 16.91 -17.09 4.91
CA GLY A 27 17.32 -15.69 5.05
C GLY A 27 18.34 -15.23 4.00
N PRO A 28 19.44 -15.98 3.77
CA PRO A 28 20.39 -15.65 2.72
C PRO A 28 19.76 -15.53 1.32
N SER A 29 18.84 -16.43 0.96
CA SER A 29 18.13 -16.38 -0.33
C SER A 29 17.28 -15.12 -0.49
N LEU A 30 16.62 -14.65 0.59
CA LEU A 30 15.88 -13.37 0.56
C LEU A 30 16.81 -12.17 0.37
N VAL A 31 17.99 -12.18 1.00
CA VAL A 31 18.97 -11.09 0.87
C VAL A 31 19.57 -11.07 -0.54
N GLU A 32 19.94 -12.24 -1.07
CA GLU A 32 20.45 -12.40 -2.43
C GLU A 32 19.42 -11.92 -3.46
N MET A 33 18.17 -12.40 -3.34
CA MET A 33 17.07 -11.97 -4.21
C MET A 33 16.84 -10.46 -4.15
N ARG A 34 16.80 -9.87 -2.96
CA ARG A 34 16.64 -8.41 -2.80
C ARG A 34 17.78 -7.63 -3.46
N ASN A 35 19.01 -8.10 -3.31
CA ASN A 35 20.19 -7.42 -3.86
C ASN A 35 20.23 -7.55 -5.39
N GLU A 36 19.90 -8.71 -5.95
CA GLU A 36 19.75 -8.88 -7.40
C GLU A 36 18.67 -7.94 -7.96
N LEU A 37 17.52 -7.85 -7.29
CA LEU A 37 16.45 -6.94 -7.67
C LEU A 37 16.87 -5.46 -7.55
N ARG A 38 17.65 -5.08 -6.53
CA ARG A 38 18.19 -3.71 -6.41
C ARG A 38 19.14 -3.37 -7.56
N GLU A 39 19.92 -4.34 -8.03
CA GLU A 39 20.86 -4.13 -9.13
C GLU A 39 20.15 -4.07 -10.49
N LYS A 40 19.20 -4.97 -10.75
CA LYS A 40 18.67 -5.23 -12.09
C LYS A 40 17.24 -4.71 -12.33
N ASN A 41 16.51 -4.34 -11.28
CA ASN A 41 15.06 -4.09 -11.33
C ASN A 41 14.65 -2.69 -10.83
N LEU A 42 15.47 -1.68 -11.07
CA LEU A 42 15.13 -0.27 -10.83
C LEU A 42 15.57 0.56 -12.04
N HIS A 43 14.59 1.15 -12.74
CA HIS A 43 14.81 1.86 -13.99
C HIS A 43 14.11 3.22 -13.95
N ASP A 44 14.89 4.27 -14.24
CA ASP A 44 14.41 5.65 -14.28
C ASP A 44 13.65 5.93 -15.58
N THR A 45 12.55 6.66 -15.48
CA THR A 45 11.68 7.05 -16.59
C THR A 45 11.69 8.56 -16.86
N GLU A 46 12.37 9.35 -16.01
CA GLU A 46 12.57 10.77 -16.25
C GLU A 46 13.38 10.99 -17.53
N GLU A 47 12.92 11.93 -18.36
CA GLU A 47 13.53 12.24 -19.65
C GLU A 47 13.49 13.75 -19.92
N PRO A 48 14.62 14.48 -19.80
CA PRO A 48 15.93 13.99 -19.36
C PRO A 48 15.92 13.57 -17.89
N ALA A 49 16.86 12.71 -17.50
CA ALA A 49 17.07 12.33 -16.10
C ALA A 49 17.33 13.58 -15.24
N GLU A 50 16.83 13.56 -14.00
CA GLU A 50 17.01 14.69 -13.08
C GLU A 50 18.51 14.90 -12.75
N PRO A 51 19.06 16.10 -12.99
CA PRO A 51 20.47 16.34 -12.71
C PRO A 51 20.69 16.44 -11.21
N ARG A 52 21.77 15.83 -10.74
CA ARG A 52 22.26 15.99 -9.37
C ARG A 52 22.73 17.43 -9.15
N GLN A 53 22.25 18.06 -8.09
CA GLN A 53 22.56 19.44 -7.72
C GLN A 53 23.48 19.51 -6.50
N GLU A 54 24.24 20.59 -6.39
CA GLU A 54 24.90 20.96 -5.14
C GLU A 54 23.88 21.52 -4.15
N ILE A 55 24.09 21.25 -2.86
CA ILE A 55 23.18 21.76 -1.81
C ILE A 55 23.57 23.20 -1.50
N PRO A 56 22.72 24.21 -1.77
CA PRO A 56 23.06 25.60 -1.52
C PRO A 56 23.30 25.88 -0.03
N SER A 57 24.28 26.71 0.29
CA SER A 57 24.48 27.21 1.67
C SER A 57 23.31 28.06 2.16
N THR A 58 22.54 28.64 1.24
CA THR A 58 21.34 29.46 1.48
C THR A 58 20.05 28.64 1.46
N LEU A 59 20.11 27.30 1.43
CA LEU A 59 18.92 26.46 1.48
C LEU A 59 18.14 26.76 2.77
N ASP A 60 16.84 27.01 2.64
CA ASP A 60 15.94 27.27 3.76
C ASP A 60 16.09 26.16 4.83
N PRO A 61 16.44 26.50 6.09
CA PRO A 61 16.53 25.53 7.18
C PRO A 61 15.25 24.69 7.35
N ALA A 62 14.08 25.22 7.03
CA ALA A 62 12.81 24.49 7.11
C ALA A 62 12.81 23.24 6.21
N LEU A 63 13.45 23.31 5.05
CA LEU A 63 13.63 22.20 4.10
C LEU A 63 14.60 21.12 4.61
N ARG A 64 15.28 21.34 5.74
CA ARG A 64 16.10 20.32 6.42
C ARG A 64 15.38 19.70 7.61
N SER A 65 14.46 20.44 8.23
CA SER A 65 13.84 20.05 9.50
C SER A 65 12.54 19.24 9.36
N GLY A 66 11.98 19.12 8.15
CA GLY A 66 10.75 18.36 7.95
C GLY A 66 10.34 18.14 6.49
N ARG A 67 9.27 17.35 6.33
CA ARG A 67 8.70 16.95 5.05
C ARG A 67 7.91 18.11 4.42
N THR A 68 8.24 18.47 3.19
CA THR A 68 7.43 19.38 2.36
C THR A 68 6.09 18.75 2.03
N ILE A 69 5.08 19.57 1.71
CA ILE A 69 3.73 19.05 1.41
C ILE A 69 3.71 18.25 0.11
N ASP A 70 4.41 18.70 -0.92
CA ASP A 70 4.45 18.07 -2.25
C ASP A 70 5.55 16.99 -2.39
N GLY A 71 6.31 16.72 -1.33
CA GLY A 71 7.40 15.74 -1.35
C GLY A 71 8.71 16.24 -1.95
N THR A 72 8.82 17.51 -2.35
CA THR A 72 10.09 18.09 -2.81
C THR A 72 11.16 18.17 -1.71
N PHE A 73 12.42 18.24 -2.09
CA PHE A 73 13.57 18.35 -1.19
C PHE A 73 13.66 17.22 -0.15
N ASN A 74 13.10 16.03 -0.41
CA ASN A 74 13.45 14.86 0.40
C ASN A 74 14.92 14.53 0.16
N ASP A 75 15.34 14.26 -1.08
CA ASP A 75 16.77 14.33 -1.39
C ASP A 75 17.16 15.77 -1.73
N LEU A 76 18.12 16.32 -0.98
CA LEU A 76 18.56 17.71 -1.14
C LEU A 76 19.39 17.97 -2.41
N ARG A 77 19.89 16.91 -3.05
CA ARG A 77 20.65 16.93 -4.30
C ARG A 77 19.77 16.59 -5.50
N PHE A 78 18.63 15.94 -5.30
CA PHE A 78 17.58 15.71 -6.29
C PHE A 78 16.24 16.27 -5.80
N PRO A 79 16.06 17.61 -5.80
CA PRO A 79 14.94 18.25 -5.11
C PRO A 79 13.55 17.84 -5.59
N LYS A 80 13.40 17.34 -6.82
CA LYS A 80 12.09 16.93 -7.32
C LYS A 80 11.87 15.43 -7.18
N MET A 81 12.88 14.64 -6.84
CA MET A 81 12.75 13.19 -6.75
C MET A 81 11.64 12.78 -5.77
N GLY A 82 10.77 11.87 -6.20
CA GLY A 82 9.63 11.39 -5.42
C GLY A 82 8.55 12.43 -5.11
N ALA A 83 8.63 13.65 -5.63
CA ALA A 83 7.59 14.65 -5.43
C ALA A 83 6.30 14.32 -6.21
N ALA A 84 5.20 14.99 -5.85
CA ALA A 84 3.97 14.98 -6.62
C ALA A 84 4.22 15.50 -8.04
N GLY A 85 3.59 14.86 -9.03
CA GLY A 85 3.72 15.16 -10.46
C GLY A 85 4.97 14.57 -11.13
N ARG A 86 5.76 13.73 -10.45
CA ARG A 86 6.91 13.04 -11.06
C ARG A 86 6.52 11.70 -11.64
N ARG A 87 7.30 11.21 -12.61
CA ARG A 87 7.00 9.95 -13.30
C ARG A 87 7.11 8.76 -12.36
N PHE A 88 6.28 7.74 -12.60
CA PHE A 88 6.51 6.41 -12.07
C PHE A 88 7.75 5.80 -12.72
N GLY A 89 8.63 5.18 -11.93
CA GLY A 89 9.72 4.37 -12.45
C GLY A 89 9.24 3.03 -13.01
N ARG A 90 10.19 2.17 -13.39
CA ARG A 90 9.92 0.77 -13.75
C ARG A 90 10.77 -0.17 -12.92
N ASN A 91 10.20 -1.32 -12.57
CA ASN A 91 10.98 -2.44 -12.05
C ASN A 91 11.64 -3.28 -13.14
N PHE A 92 11.32 -3.04 -14.41
CA PHE A 92 11.85 -3.81 -15.52
C PHE A 92 12.56 -2.91 -16.54
N PRO A 93 13.52 -3.48 -17.29
CA PRO A 93 14.17 -2.77 -18.39
C PRO A 93 13.15 -2.16 -19.34
N LEU A 94 13.37 -0.91 -19.75
CA LEU A 94 12.36 -0.11 -20.45
C LEU A 94 11.93 -0.76 -21.78
N GLU A 95 12.81 -1.50 -22.45
CA GLU A 95 12.52 -2.25 -23.68
C GLU A 95 11.41 -3.29 -23.53
N HIS A 96 11.12 -3.73 -22.30
CA HIS A 96 10.05 -4.67 -21.98
C HIS A 96 8.76 -4.00 -21.50
N THR A 97 8.70 -2.66 -21.47
CA THR A 97 7.59 -1.90 -20.87
C THR A 97 6.78 -1.09 -21.88
N PHE A 98 6.89 -1.43 -23.16
CA PHE A 98 6.01 -0.89 -24.20
C PHE A 98 4.60 -1.49 -24.07
N PRO A 99 3.54 -0.66 -24.14
CA PRO A 99 2.18 -1.17 -24.24
C PRO A 99 2.00 -2.01 -25.51
N ASP A 100 1.43 -3.20 -25.37
CA ASP A 100 0.99 -4.01 -26.50
C ASP A 100 -0.33 -3.46 -27.05
N THR A 101 -0.24 -2.33 -27.74
CA THR A 101 -1.39 -1.55 -28.24
C THR A 101 -2.33 -2.37 -29.13
N ALA A 102 -1.81 -3.36 -29.85
CA ALA A 102 -2.61 -4.24 -30.70
C ALA A 102 -3.49 -5.22 -29.89
N ASN A 103 -3.08 -5.55 -28.67
CA ASN A 103 -3.72 -6.58 -27.84
C ASN A 103 -4.29 -6.03 -26.51
N LEU A 104 -4.52 -4.72 -26.39
CA LEU A 104 -5.11 -4.13 -25.18
C LEU A 104 -6.46 -4.75 -24.80
N LEU A 105 -7.23 -5.19 -25.79
CA LEU A 105 -8.53 -5.83 -25.61
C LEU A 105 -8.48 -7.36 -25.80
N ILE A 106 -7.29 -7.98 -25.80
CA ILE A 106 -7.14 -9.41 -26.08
C ILE A 106 -6.45 -10.13 -24.90
N PRO A 107 -7.10 -11.16 -24.30
CA PRO A 107 -8.54 -11.42 -24.39
C PRO A 107 -9.35 -10.24 -23.82
N ASN A 108 -10.66 -10.18 -24.12
CA ASN A 108 -11.50 -9.05 -23.69
C ASN A 108 -11.45 -8.89 -22.15
N PRO A 109 -11.04 -7.72 -21.61
CA PRO A 109 -10.94 -7.50 -20.16
C PRO A 109 -12.24 -7.75 -19.39
N ARG A 110 -13.40 -7.46 -19.97
CA ARG A 110 -14.71 -7.76 -19.36
C ARG A 110 -14.94 -9.27 -19.27
N VAL A 111 -14.54 -10.04 -20.27
CA VAL A 111 -14.61 -11.51 -20.22
C VAL A 111 -13.71 -12.05 -19.10
N VAL A 112 -12.47 -11.56 -18.98
CA VAL A 112 -11.56 -11.96 -17.89
C VAL A 112 -12.15 -11.59 -16.53
N SER A 113 -12.70 -10.38 -16.38
CA SER A 113 -13.41 -9.93 -15.18
C SER A 113 -14.54 -10.90 -14.80
N ARG A 114 -15.43 -11.22 -15.74
CA ARG A 114 -16.61 -12.05 -15.47
C ARG A 114 -16.27 -13.50 -15.19
N GLU A 115 -15.44 -14.10 -16.02
CA GLU A 115 -15.19 -15.55 -16.00
C GLU A 115 -14.16 -15.97 -14.93
N LEU A 116 -13.26 -15.07 -14.50
CA LEU A 116 -12.16 -15.43 -13.61
C LEU A 116 -12.14 -14.63 -12.30
N MET A 117 -12.74 -13.44 -12.24
CA MET A 117 -12.63 -12.56 -11.06
C MET A 117 -13.87 -12.60 -10.17
N THR A 118 -15.07 -12.68 -10.76
CA THR A 118 -16.36 -12.56 -10.06
C THR A 118 -16.44 -13.43 -8.80
N ARG A 119 -16.76 -12.81 -7.67
CA ARG A 119 -17.00 -13.54 -6.42
C ARG A 119 -18.36 -14.21 -6.45
N ASP A 120 -18.37 -15.54 -6.57
CA ASP A 120 -19.59 -16.35 -6.40
C ASP A 120 -19.92 -16.59 -4.93
N THR A 121 -18.89 -16.78 -4.11
CA THR A 121 -19.00 -17.00 -2.67
C THR A 121 -17.83 -16.31 -2.01
N PHE A 122 -18.10 -15.57 -0.93
CA PHE A 122 -17.06 -14.88 -0.18
C PHE A 122 -16.06 -15.87 0.40
N LYS A 123 -14.79 -15.75 -0.01
CA LYS A 123 -13.68 -16.53 0.52
C LYS A 123 -12.91 -15.65 1.50
N PRO A 124 -13.04 -15.84 2.82
CA PRO A 124 -12.36 -14.99 3.79
C PRO A 124 -10.86 -15.26 3.84
N ALA A 125 -10.05 -14.20 3.98
CA ALA A 125 -8.66 -14.30 4.41
C ALA A 125 -8.63 -14.39 5.94
N THR A 126 -8.78 -15.60 6.49
CA THR A 126 -8.96 -15.83 7.94
C THR A 126 -7.76 -15.46 8.80
N ILE A 127 -6.59 -15.29 8.19
CA ILE A 127 -5.37 -14.80 8.85
C ILE A 127 -5.43 -13.30 9.21
N LEU A 128 -6.38 -12.56 8.63
CA LEU A 128 -6.52 -11.11 8.78
C LEU A 128 -7.91 -10.74 9.27
N ASN A 129 -8.03 -9.57 9.89
CA ASN A 129 -9.29 -8.87 10.05
C ASN A 129 -9.51 -7.84 8.93
N LEU A 130 -10.73 -7.32 8.79
CA LEU A 130 -11.11 -6.39 7.73
C LEU A 130 -10.37 -5.05 7.83
N LEU A 131 -9.90 -4.68 9.03
CA LEU A 131 -9.03 -3.50 9.22
C LEU A 131 -7.75 -3.60 8.36
N ALA A 132 -7.22 -4.80 8.12
CA ALA A 132 -6.07 -4.99 7.25
C ALA A 132 -6.35 -4.61 5.79
N GLY A 133 -7.56 -4.88 5.29
CA GLY A 133 -8.00 -4.47 3.95
C GLY A 133 -8.16 -2.95 3.85
N ALA A 134 -8.78 -2.33 4.85
CA ALA A 134 -8.91 -0.87 4.92
C ALA A 134 -7.53 -0.16 5.03
N TRP A 135 -6.63 -0.72 5.84
CA TRP A 135 -5.27 -0.21 6.00
C TRP A 135 -4.50 -0.22 4.68
N LEU A 136 -4.61 -1.28 3.89
CA LEU A 136 -3.92 -1.36 2.62
C LEU A 136 -4.36 -0.22 1.68
N GLN A 137 -5.66 -0.01 1.53
CA GLN A 137 -6.17 1.08 0.71
C GLN A 137 -5.72 2.44 1.28
N PHE A 138 -5.81 2.64 2.60
CA PHE A 138 -5.35 3.85 3.27
C PHE A 138 -3.88 4.17 2.96
N MET A 139 -3.01 3.17 2.88
CA MET A 139 -1.61 3.34 2.49
C MET A 139 -1.43 3.58 0.98
N VAL A 140 -2.20 2.90 0.13
CA VAL A 140 -2.16 3.13 -1.34
C VAL A 140 -2.46 4.58 -1.68
N HIS A 141 -3.39 5.21 -0.96
CA HIS A 141 -3.70 6.63 -1.16
C HIS A 141 -2.64 7.61 -0.63
N ASP A 142 -1.64 7.13 0.12
CA ASP A 142 -0.42 7.91 0.37
C ASP A 142 0.50 7.82 -0.85
N TRP A 143 0.65 6.62 -1.39
CA TRP A 143 1.73 6.30 -2.30
C TRP A 143 1.49 6.72 -3.74
N PHE A 144 0.31 6.45 -4.30
CA PHE A 144 0.14 6.62 -5.73
C PHE A 144 -1.27 6.88 -6.22
N VAL A 145 -1.35 7.68 -7.29
CA VAL A 145 -2.52 7.87 -8.12
C VAL A 145 -2.08 8.31 -9.52
N HIS A 146 -2.61 7.67 -10.54
CA HIS A 146 -2.40 8.08 -11.93
C HIS A 146 -3.39 9.15 -12.36
N GLU A 147 -2.95 10.06 -13.22
CA GLU A 147 -3.87 10.96 -13.92
C GLU A 147 -4.76 10.18 -14.90
N ARG A 148 -6.04 10.55 -14.92
CA ARG A 148 -7.06 9.99 -15.83
C ARG A 148 -7.53 11.09 -16.78
N SER A 149 -7.63 10.76 -18.06
CA SER A 149 -8.14 11.67 -19.07
C SER A 149 -9.60 12.03 -18.77
N LYS A 150 -9.97 13.28 -19.01
CA LYS A 150 -11.36 13.75 -18.89
C LYS A 150 -12.11 13.73 -20.21
N SER A 151 -11.40 13.49 -21.32
CA SER A 151 -11.95 13.59 -22.69
C SER A 151 -11.71 12.34 -23.53
N GLU A 152 -10.67 11.57 -23.23
CA GLU A 152 -10.30 10.38 -24.01
C GLU A 152 -10.61 9.11 -23.23
N PHE A 153 -11.24 8.16 -23.93
CA PHE A 153 -11.75 6.93 -23.34
C PHE A 153 -11.47 5.75 -24.26
N ALA A 154 -11.21 4.59 -23.69
CA ALA A 154 -11.31 3.31 -24.35
C ALA A 154 -12.67 2.67 -24.05
N ASP A 155 -13.23 1.99 -25.04
CA ASP A 155 -14.45 1.21 -24.90
C ASP A 155 -14.08 -0.28 -24.84
N ILE A 156 -14.34 -0.93 -23.70
CA ILE A 156 -14.20 -2.37 -23.54
C ILE A 156 -15.56 -3.00 -23.83
N PRO A 157 -15.74 -3.75 -24.94
CA PRO A 157 -17.04 -4.27 -25.32
C PRO A 157 -17.60 -5.25 -24.29
N THR A 158 -18.89 -5.15 -23.99
CA THR A 158 -19.58 -6.14 -23.17
C THR A 158 -20.07 -7.30 -24.04
N PRO A 159 -19.95 -8.56 -23.58
CA PRO A 159 -20.52 -9.72 -24.28
C PRO A 159 -22.05 -9.63 -24.45
N ALA A 160 -22.59 -10.35 -25.43
CA ALA A 160 -24.03 -10.45 -25.60
C ALA A 160 -24.70 -11.08 -24.37
N GLY A 161 -25.70 -10.40 -23.79
CA GLY A 161 -26.40 -10.86 -22.59
C GLY A 161 -25.69 -10.55 -21.27
N ASP A 162 -24.62 -9.74 -21.29
CA ASP A 162 -23.90 -9.29 -20.10
C ASP A 162 -24.80 -8.40 -19.19
N ASP A 163 -24.58 -8.49 -17.87
CA ASP A 163 -25.38 -7.83 -16.83
C ASP A 163 -24.99 -6.37 -16.55
N TYR A 164 -23.96 -5.85 -17.23
CA TYR A 164 -23.51 -4.46 -17.09
C TYR A 164 -24.56 -3.44 -17.55
N GLY A 165 -25.43 -3.83 -18.48
CA GLY A 165 -26.53 -2.98 -18.96
C GLY A 165 -26.14 -1.92 -19.99
N GLU A 166 -24.86 -1.85 -20.39
CA GLU A 166 -24.34 -0.95 -21.42
C GLU A 166 -23.48 -1.74 -22.43
N PRO A 167 -23.38 -1.30 -23.70
CA PRO A 167 -22.65 -2.04 -24.74
C PRO A 167 -21.13 -2.05 -24.54
N ASN A 168 -20.59 -1.12 -23.75
CA ASN A 168 -19.17 -1.04 -23.44
C ASN A 168 -18.98 -0.59 -21.98
N VAL A 169 -17.95 -1.11 -21.32
CA VAL A 169 -17.36 -0.48 -20.14
C VAL A 169 -16.46 0.65 -20.64
N ARG A 170 -16.84 1.89 -20.36
CA ARG A 170 -16.10 3.07 -20.84
C ARG A 170 -15.03 3.47 -19.83
N VAL A 171 -13.77 3.36 -20.23
CA VAL A 171 -12.61 3.56 -19.35
C VAL A 171 -11.86 4.84 -19.75
N PRO A 172 -11.73 5.84 -18.87
CA PRO A 172 -10.91 7.02 -19.17
C PRO A 172 -9.46 6.59 -19.43
N LEU A 173 -8.78 7.09 -20.47
CA LEU A 173 -7.37 6.70 -20.71
C LEU A 173 -6.42 7.27 -19.65
N SER A 174 -5.29 6.61 -19.45
CA SER A 174 -4.19 7.16 -18.64
C SER A 174 -3.50 8.27 -19.43
N VAL A 175 -3.16 9.37 -18.78
CA VAL A 175 -2.52 10.51 -19.45
C VAL A 175 -1.00 10.31 -19.43
N PRO A 176 -0.36 10.00 -20.58
CA PRO A 176 1.10 9.90 -20.63
C PRO A 176 1.72 11.29 -20.45
N ASP A 177 2.82 11.35 -19.71
CA ASP A 177 3.61 12.57 -19.60
C ASP A 177 4.27 12.89 -20.96
N GLN A 178 4.49 14.18 -21.22
CA GLN A 178 5.01 14.62 -22.51
C GLN A 178 6.47 14.16 -22.69
N ALA A 179 6.71 13.29 -23.67
CA ALA A 179 8.05 12.88 -24.04
C ALA A 179 8.78 13.99 -24.84
N PRO A 180 10.10 14.14 -24.68
CA PRO A 180 10.90 15.00 -25.56
C PRO A 180 10.76 14.60 -27.04
N ALA A 181 10.92 15.58 -27.93
CA ALA A 181 10.86 15.34 -29.37
C ALA A 181 11.90 14.30 -29.80
N GLY A 182 11.43 13.24 -30.48
CA GLY A 182 12.29 12.14 -30.95
C GLY A 182 12.60 11.06 -29.91
N SER A 183 11.97 11.09 -28.73
CA SER A 183 12.10 10.01 -27.75
C SER A 183 11.70 8.65 -28.36
N THR A 184 12.50 7.63 -28.05
CA THR A 184 12.25 6.23 -28.41
C THR A 184 11.88 5.39 -27.18
N ARG A 185 11.56 6.04 -26.05
CA ARG A 185 11.22 5.38 -24.79
C ARG A 185 9.72 5.00 -24.76
N PRO A 186 9.33 3.99 -23.97
CA PRO A 186 7.93 3.73 -23.70
C PRO A 186 7.26 4.94 -23.02
N PRO A 187 5.92 5.08 -23.13
CA PRO A 187 5.19 6.12 -22.41
C PRO A 187 5.43 5.97 -20.90
N ALA A 188 5.59 7.12 -20.25
CA ALA A 188 5.69 7.24 -18.80
C ALA A 188 4.50 8.06 -18.28
N TYR A 189 4.11 7.81 -17.04
CA TYR A 189 2.94 8.43 -16.42
C TYR A 189 3.36 9.12 -15.13
N ILE A 190 2.72 10.25 -14.81
CA ILE A 190 2.97 10.96 -13.55
C ILE A 190 2.16 10.36 -12.41
N ASN A 191 2.73 10.41 -11.21
CA ASN A 191 2.02 10.19 -9.96
C ASN A 191 1.52 11.54 -9.43
N LEU A 192 0.22 11.69 -9.18
CA LEU A 192 -0.32 12.93 -8.60
C LEU A 192 -0.08 13.05 -7.10
N ASN A 193 0.30 11.97 -6.42
CA ASN A 193 0.78 11.99 -5.05
C ASN A 193 2.29 12.14 -4.97
N SER A 194 2.77 12.65 -3.83
CA SER A 194 4.16 12.42 -3.46
C SER A 194 4.37 10.90 -3.34
N GLN A 195 5.49 10.43 -3.85
CA GLN A 195 5.82 9.01 -3.88
C GLN A 195 6.45 8.55 -2.55
N TRP A 196 6.80 9.50 -1.69
CA TRP A 196 7.35 9.26 -0.36
C TRP A 196 6.31 8.69 0.58
N TRP A 197 6.78 8.03 1.64
CA TRP A 197 5.91 7.59 2.72
C TRP A 197 5.73 8.72 3.74
N ASP A 198 5.04 9.78 3.33
CA ASP A 198 4.93 11.05 4.06
C ASP A 198 3.53 11.34 4.62
N SER A 199 2.63 10.37 4.44
CA SER A 199 1.24 10.39 4.85
C SER A 199 0.40 11.47 4.17
N SER A 200 0.68 11.73 2.90
CA SER A 200 -0.05 12.66 2.03
C SER A 200 -1.55 12.36 1.99
N GLN A 201 -1.97 11.13 2.27
CA GLN A 201 -3.37 10.78 2.36
C GLN A 201 -4.11 11.53 3.48
N ILE A 202 -3.40 11.90 4.56
CA ILE A 202 -3.92 12.76 5.63
C ILE A 202 -3.60 14.23 5.36
N TYR A 203 -2.38 14.53 4.91
CA TYR A 203 -1.84 15.90 4.89
C TYR A 203 -2.03 16.64 3.55
N GLY A 204 -2.46 15.93 2.50
CA GLY A 204 -2.49 16.39 1.12
C GLY A 204 -1.12 16.33 0.43
N SER A 205 -1.14 16.33 -0.90
CA SER A 205 0.04 16.39 -1.79
C SER A 205 0.30 17.80 -2.36
N ASP A 206 -0.50 18.79 -1.96
CA ASP A 206 -0.36 20.19 -2.38
C ASP A 206 -0.67 21.18 -1.25
N LEU A 207 -0.07 22.37 -1.32
CA LEU A 207 -0.16 23.39 -0.27
C LEU A 207 -1.58 23.90 -0.03
N ALA A 208 -2.44 23.94 -1.06
CA ALA A 208 -3.80 24.46 -0.92
C ALA A 208 -4.67 23.46 -0.14
N THR A 209 -4.55 22.16 -0.43
CA THR A 209 -5.20 21.09 0.33
C THR A 209 -4.70 21.08 1.77
N ALA A 210 -3.38 21.05 1.99
CA ALA A 210 -2.79 21.08 3.32
C ALA A 210 -3.25 22.31 4.15
N ALA A 211 -3.35 23.49 3.52
CA ALA A 211 -3.80 24.70 4.21
C ALA A 211 -5.24 24.60 4.71
N LYS A 212 -6.14 23.97 3.95
CA LYS A 212 -7.55 23.78 4.33
C LYS A 212 -7.72 22.76 5.46
N LEU A 213 -6.81 21.80 5.57
CA LEU A 213 -6.82 20.71 6.55
C LEU A 213 -6.36 21.14 7.94
N ARG A 214 -5.57 22.22 8.03
CA ARG A 214 -4.99 22.71 9.28
C ARG A 214 -5.95 23.65 10.00
N THR A 215 -5.95 23.58 11.33
CA THR A 215 -6.62 24.58 12.18
C THR A 215 -5.82 25.88 12.27
N ARG A 216 -4.50 25.80 12.00
CA ARG A 216 -3.50 26.85 12.26
C ARG A 216 -3.39 27.24 13.73
N ILE A 217 -3.81 26.35 14.62
CA ILE A 217 -3.73 26.50 16.07
C ILE A 217 -3.13 25.23 16.66
N GLY A 218 -2.00 25.37 17.35
CA GLY A 218 -1.34 24.28 18.08
C GLY A 218 -0.77 23.17 17.20
N GLY A 219 -0.52 23.45 15.92
CA GLY A 219 -0.05 22.50 14.91
C GLY A 219 -1.11 21.55 14.39
N LYS A 220 -2.38 21.68 14.82
CA LYS A 220 -3.40 20.65 14.65
C LYS A 220 -4.06 20.61 13.27
N LEU A 221 -4.57 19.43 12.95
CA LEU A 221 -5.51 19.17 11.87
C LEU A 221 -6.96 19.34 12.35
N ARG A 222 -7.84 19.70 11.41
CA ARG A 222 -9.28 19.88 11.67
C ARG A 222 -9.93 18.54 11.95
N LEU A 223 -10.64 18.47 13.07
CA LEU A 223 -11.43 17.33 13.50
C LEU A 223 -12.64 17.88 14.27
N GLU A 224 -13.81 17.28 14.09
CA GLU A 224 -14.99 17.64 14.85
C GLU A 224 -14.88 17.16 16.31
N PRO A 225 -15.56 17.80 17.28
CA PRO A 225 -15.55 17.35 18.68
C PRO A 225 -16.03 15.91 18.90
N THR A 226 -16.74 15.34 17.91
CA THR A 226 -17.20 13.94 17.89
C THR A 226 -16.10 12.94 17.55
N GLY A 227 -14.89 13.40 17.17
CA GLY A 227 -13.81 12.54 16.66
C GLY A 227 -13.94 12.21 15.16
N LEU A 228 -14.93 12.79 14.47
CA LEU A 228 -15.13 12.61 13.04
C LEU A 228 -14.39 13.67 12.24
N LEU A 229 -14.03 13.34 11.00
CA LEU A 229 -13.53 14.31 10.04
C LEU A 229 -14.63 15.32 9.68
N PRO A 230 -14.30 16.61 9.47
CA PRO A 230 -15.26 17.57 8.94
C PRO A 230 -15.83 17.08 7.61
N THR A 231 -17.07 17.43 7.30
CA THR A 231 -17.68 17.09 6.01
C THR A 231 -17.64 18.31 5.08
N ASP A 232 -17.25 18.09 3.82
CA ASP A 232 -17.35 19.09 2.78
C ASP A 232 -18.83 19.35 2.43
N PRO A 233 -19.35 20.58 2.62
CA PRO A 233 -20.75 20.89 2.36
C PRO A 233 -21.14 20.79 0.88
N GLU A 234 -20.19 20.87 -0.05
CA GLU A 234 -20.48 20.79 -1.49
C GLU A 234 -20.61 19.34 -1.96
N THR A 235 -19.70 18.47 -1.52
CA THR A 235 -19.62 17.08 -1.98
C THR A 235 -20.30 16.09 -1.04
N GLY A 236 -20.47 16.44 0.24
CA GLY A 236 -20.94 15.54 1.29
C GLY A 236 -19.92 14.48 1.72
N LEU A 237 -18.66 14.60 1.26
CA LEU A 237 -17.57 13.69 1.62
C LEU A 237 -16.81 14.21 2.84
N SER A 238 -16.17 13.30 3.57
CA SER A 238 -15.25 13.69 4.64
C SER A 238 -14.06 14.46 4.08
N PHE A 239 -13.69 15.56 4.73
CA PHE A 239 -12.62 16.46 4.32
C PHE A 239 -11.27 15.95 4.84
N THR A 240 -10.38 15.53 3.93
CA THR A 240 -9.04 15.02 4.24
C THR A 240 -8.07 15.20 3.05
N GLY A 241 -6.88 14.59 3.07
CA GLY A 241 -5.87 14.74 2.00
C GLY A 241 -6.34 14.26 0.63
N PHE A 242 -7.29 13.32 0.55
CA PHE A 242 -7.95 12.88 -0.67
C PHE A 242 -9.36 12.34 -0.36
N THR A 243 -10.27 12.31 -1.34
CA THR A 243 -11.62 11.75 -1.15
C THR A 243 -12.10 10.88 -2.32
N ASP A 244 -11.22 10.53 -3.25
CA ASP A 244 -11.51 9.59 -4.34
C ASP A 244 -11.64 8.14 -3.84
N ASN A 245 -12.51 7.34 -4.46
CA ASN A 245 -12.75 5.93 -4.12
C ASN A 245 -12.97 5.66 -2.61
N TRP A 246 -13.72 6.56 -1.98
CA TRP A 246 -13.90 6.64 -0.53
C TRP A 246 -14.91 5.62 0.02
N TRP A 247 -14.64 5.04 1.20
CA TRP A 247 -15.57 4.19 1.94
C TRP A 247 -15.33 4.22 3.45
N ILE A 248 -16.23 3.63 4.22
CA ILE A 248 -16.24 3.74 5.69
C ILE A 248 -14.92 3.31 6.35
N GLY A 249 -14.23 2.30 5.80
CA GLY A 249 -12.92 1.87 6.29
C GLY A 249 -11.84 2.96 6.22
N LEU A 250 -11.86 3.78 5.16
CA LEU A 250 -10.98 4.94 5.04
C LEU A 250 -11.37 6.05 6.02
N ALA A 251 -12.67 6.34 6.16
CA ALA A 251 -13.15 7.34 7.11
C ALA A 251 -12.68 7.06 8.54
N MET A 252 -12.73 5.79 8.96
CA MET A 252 -12.23 5.34 10.27
C MET A 252 -10.73 5.61 10.46
N LEU A 253 -9.90 5.20 9.50
CA LEU A 253 -8.45 5.31 9.61
C LEU A 253 -7.97 6.76 9.52
N HIS A 254 -8.57 7.57 8.64
CA HIS A 254 -8.23 8.99 8.56
C HIS A 254 -8.62 9.74 9.83
N ALA A 255 -9.77 9.46 10.43
CA ALA A 255 -10.15 10.03 11.72
C ALA A 255 -9.14 9.65 12.81
N LEU A 256 -8.83 8.35 12.96
CA LEU A 256 -7.91 7.84 13.98
C LEU A 256 -6.51 8.46 13.87
N PHE A 257 -5.94 8.56 12.66
CA PHE A 257 -4.59 9.13 12.50
C PHE A 257 -4.57 10.66 12.48
N THR A 258 -5.73 11.31 12.30
CA THR A 258 -5.89 12.75 12.56
C THR A 258 -5.91 13.01 14.07
N GLU A 259 -6.61 12.18 14.85
CA GLU A 259 -6.56 12.21 16.33
C GLU A 259 -5.13 11.96 16.83
N GLU A 260 -4.44 10.98 16.26
CA GLU A 260 -3.05 10.69 16.61
C GLU A 260 -2.11 11.88 16.34
N HIS A 261 -2.25 12.52 15.18
CA HIS A 261 -1.50 13.75 14.88
C HIS A 261 -1.75 14.85 15.92
N ASN A 262 -3.03 15.10 16.22
CA ASN A 262 -3.44 16.15 17.16
C ASN A 262 -2.94 15.86 18.59
N HIS A 263 -2.94 14.59 18.98
CA HIS A 263 -2.40 14.16 20.27
C HIS A 263 -0.87 14.34 20.34
N ILE A 264 -0.14 14.01 19.27
CA ILE A 264 1.30 14.27 19.19
C ILE A 264 1.59 15.78 19.28
N CYS A 265 0.78 16.62 18.63
CA CYS A 265 0.88 18.08 18.74
C CYS A 265 0.73 18.56 20.20
N ASP A 266 -0.25 18.04 20.94
CA ASP A 266 -0.46 18.40 22.35
C ASP A 266 0.75 18.03 23.22
N LEU A 267 1.31 16.84 23.01
CA LEU A 267 2.50 16.39 23.75
C LEU A 267 3.74 17.23 23.41
N LEU A 268 3.91 17.58 22.15
CA LEU A 268 5.01 18.46 21.69
C LEU A 268 4.87 19.87 22.26
N ALA A 269 3.66 20.45 22.23
CA ALA A 269 3.40 21.78 22.75
C ALA A 269 3.66 21.86 24.27
N HIS A 270 3.41 20.77 25.00
CA HIS A 270 3.74 20.70 26.43
C HIS A 270 5.25 20.71 26.69
N GLN A 271 6.03 19.99 25.86
CA GLN A 271 7.49 19.89 26.00
C GLN A 271 8.24 21.08 25.40
N HIS A 272 7.64 21.72 24.40
CA HIS A 272 8.19 22.86 23.69
C HIS A 272 7.17 24.01 23.62
N PRO A 273 6.89 24.69 24.75
CA PRO A 273 5.87 25.75 24.81
C PRO A 273 6.13 26.95 23.88
N ASP A 274 7.39 27.14 23.47
CA ASP A 274 7.81 28.24 22.59
C ASP A 274 7.70 27.91 21.09
N TRP A 275 7.31 26.68 20.73
CA TRP A 275 7.17 26.30 19.33
C TRP A 275 5.92 26.91 18.70
N SER A 276 6.10 27.42 17.49
CA SER A 276 5.01 27.90 16.63
C SER A 276 4.11 26.78 16.12
N ASP A 277 2.94 27.16 15.61
CA ASP A 277 2.01 26.24 14.93
C ASP A 277 2.68 25.42 13.83
N ASP A 278 3.48 26.06 12.97
CA ASP A 278 4.19 25.37 11.88
C ASP A 278 5.25 24.39 12.41
N GLN A 279 5.97 24.72 13.49
CA GLN A 279 6.95 23.80 14.08
C GLN A 279 6.28 22.58 14.69
N LEU A 280 5.17 22.77 15.41
CA LEU A 280 4.36 21.67 15.97
C LEU A 280 3.80 20.78 14.87
N PHE A 281 3.16 21.36 13.85
CA PHE A 281 2.61 20.63 12.72
C PHE A 281 3.68 19.81 11.99
N THR A 282 4.79 20.45 11.61
CA THR A 282 5.87 19.79 10.86
C THR A 282 6.46 18.64 11.66
N ARG A 283 6.66 18.81 12.97
CA ARG A 283 7.20 17.73 13.82
C ARG A 283 6.18 16.60 14.02
N ALA A 284 4.92 16.92 14.30
CA ALA A 284 3.87 15.93 14.48
C ALA A 284 3.61 15.14 13.19
N ARG A 285 3.60 15.80 12.01
CA ARG A 285 3.52 15.11 10.71
C ARG A 285 4.67 14.13 10.54
N LEU A 286 5.90 14.53 10.85
CA LEU A 286 7.08 13.68 10.72
C LEU A 286 7.00 12.42 11.61
N ILE A 287 6.57 12.58 12.86
CA ILE A 287 6.41 11.46 13.81
C ILE A 287 5.26 10.56 13.36
N ASN A 288 4.10 11.13 13.02
CA ASN A 288 2.91 10.34 12.67
C ASN A 288 3.11 9.56 11.35
N SER A 289 3.76 10.17 10.34
CA SER A 289 4.12 9.47 9.10
C SER A 289 5.09 8.31 9.34
N ALA A 290 6.09 8.51 10.20
CA ALA A 290 7.00 7.42 10.58
C ALA A 290 6.30 6.32 11.39
N LEU A 291 5.30 6.67 12.22
CA LEU A 291 4.51 5.69 12.96
C LEU A 291 3.68 4.81 12.01
N MET A 292 3.02 5.40 11.01
CA MET A 292 2.29 4.64 10.00
C MET A 292 3.23 3.72 9.19
N ALA A 293 4.40 4.21 8.80
CA ALA A 293 5.41 3.38 8.14
C ALA A 293 5.90 2.21 9.01
N LYS A 294 6.09 2.44 10.32
CA LYS A 294 6.42 1.41 11.31
C LYS A 294 5.33 0.36 11.38
N ILE A 295 4.09 0.78 11.64
CA ILE A 295 2.91 -0.11 11.73
C ILE A 295 2.81 -0.98 10.48
N HIS A 296 2.93 -0.39 9.30
CA HIS A 296 2.84 -1.17 8.07
C HIS A 296 3.99 -2.18 7.91
N THR A 297 5.20 -1.79 8.28
CA THR A 297 6.40 -2.64 8.16
C THR A 297 6.40 -3.78 9.18
N THR A 298 6.16 -3.48 10.45
CA THR A 298 6.37 -4.43 11.56
C THR A 298 5.09 -5.13 12.01
N GLU A 299 3.91 -4.64 11.63
CA GLU A 299 2.62 -5.22 12.02
C GLU A 299 1.79 -5.68 10.81
N TRP A 300 1.50 -4.79 9.85
CA TRP A 300 0.64 -5.17 8.71
C TRP A 300 1.30 -6.20 7.78
N THR A 301 2.56 -5.97 7.39
CA THR A 301 3.28 -6.88 6.47
C THR A 301 3.42 -8.30 7.05
N PRO A 302 3.83 -8.49 8.32
CA PRO A 302 3.85 -9.81 8.94
C PRO A 302 2.46 -10.44 9.16
N ALA A 303 1.38 -9.64 9.16
CA ALA A 303 0.02 -10.18 9.29
C ALA A 303 -0.51 -10.73 7.97
N ILE A 304 -0.26 -10.06 6.84
CA ILE A 304 -0.64 -10.55 5.50
C ILE A 304 0.36 -11.56 4.92
N VAL A 305 1.60 -11.58 5.42
CA VAL A 305 2.62 -12.59 5.10
C VAL A 305 3.13 -13.25 6.40
N PRO A 306 2.29 -14.05 7.09
CA PRO A 306 2.58 -14.68 8.38
C PRO A 306 3.56 -15.85 8.28
N HIS A 307 4.78 -15.55 7.84
CA HIS A 307 5.89 -16.49 7.80
C HIS A 307 6.94 -16.10 8.85
N PRO A 308 7.47 -17.03 9.69
CA PRO A 308 8.40 -16.70 10.76
C PRO A 308 9.65 -15.92 10.30
N LEU A 309 10.20 -16.29 9.14
CA LEU A 309 11.33 -15.58 8.55
C LEU A 309 10.95 -14.15 8.11
N ILE A 310 9.73 -13.93 7.63
CA ILE A 310 9.27 -12.59 7.19
C ILE A 310 9.04 -11.70 8.40
N LYS A 311 8.38 -12.21 9.46
CA LYS A 311 8.26 -11.48 10.74
C LYS A 311 9.64 -11.03 11.25
N ARG A 312 10.63 -11.93 11.24
CA ARG A 312 12.01 -11.59 11.61
C ARG A 312 12.65 -10.60 10.63
N ALA A 313 12.49 -10.79 9.33
CA ALA A 313 13.08 -9.93 8.30
C ALA A 313 12.53 -8.50 8.38
N MET A 314 11.23 -8.32 8.60
CA MET A 314 10.62 -7.00 8.77
C MET A 314 11.11 -6.30 10.03
N ASN A 315 11.28 -7.04 11.14
CA ASN A 315 11.92 -6.50 12.33
C ASN A 315 13.37 -6.10 12.06
N VAL A 316 14.13 -6.87 11.29
CA VAL A 316 15.50 -6.52 10.90
C VAL A 316 15.54 -5.31 9.96
N VAL A 317 14.56 -5.18 9.06
CA VAL A 317 14.43 -3.98 8.20
C VAL A 317 14.29 -2.72 9.06
N TRP A 318 13.50 -2.78 10.13
CA TRP A 318 13.29 -1.62 11.00
C TRP A 318 14.42 -1.41 12.03
N TRP A 319 14.77 -2.44 12.81
CA TRP A 319 15.68 -2.34 13.97
C TRP A 319 17.05 -3.00 13.78
N GLY A 320 17.28 -3.69 12.67
CA GLY A 320 18.49 -4.49 12.45
C GLY A 320 18.53 -5.80 13.23
N LEU A 321 19.60 -6.58 13.03
CA LEU A 321 19.86 -7.82 13.79
C LEU A 321 20.13 -7.56 15.29
N ALA A 322 20.53 -6.34 15.65
CA ALA A 322 20.70 -5.92 17.03
C ALA A 322 19.40 -6.00 17.86
N GLY A 323 18.25 -5.88 17.18
CA GLY A 323 16.94 -5.82 17.84
C GLY A 323 16.65 -4.46 18.45
N GLU A 324 15.41 -4.30 18.91
CA GLU A 324 14.86 -3.01 19.37
C GLU A 324 15.65 -2.38 20.53
N GLU A 325 16.22 -3.18 21.44
CA GLU A 325 16.92 -2.69 22.63
C GLU A 325 18.35 -2.19 22.37
N LEU A 326 19.00 -2.70 21.32
CA LEU A 326 20.42 -2.43 21.02
C LEU A 326 20.63 -1.63 19.73
N ALA A 327 19.56 -1.38 18.96
CA ALA A 327 19.63 -0.65 17.70
C ALA A 327 20.30 0.72 17.87
N ASP A 328 19.96 1.48 18.92
CA ASP A 328 20.55 2.79 19.20
C ASP A 328 22.05 2.72 19.56
N ALA A 329 22.44 1.66 20.25
CA ALA A 329 23.83 1.44 20.67
C ALA A 329 24.74 1.01 19.52
N LEU A 330 24.21 0.68 18.33
CA LEU A 330 24.98 0.17 17.19
C LEU A 330 24.86 1.02 15.92
N LYS A 331 24.21 2.20 16.01
CA LYS A 331 24.09 3.18 14.91
C LYS A 331 25.43 3.71 14.38
N PHE A 332 26.52 3.56 15.14
CA PHE A 332 27.86 4.01 14.75
C PHE A 332 28.63 3.03 13.84
N LEU A 333 28.10 1.82 13.63
CA LEU A 333 28.69 0.87 12.70
C LEU A 333 28.25 1.22 11.28
N ASP A 334 28.97 2.16 10.66
CA ASP A 334 28.83 2.48 9.25
C ASP A 334 28.90 1.18 8.41
N ASP A 335 28.01 1.09 7.42
CA ASP A 335 27.98 0.09 6.36
C ASP A 335 27.43 -1.33 6.64
N LYS A 336 26.71 -1.57 7.74
CA LYS A 336 26.03 -2.87 7.93
C LYS A 336 24.53 -2.72 8.17
N GLU A 337 23.76 -2.47 7.11
CA GLU A 337 22.27 -2.48 7.10
C GLU A 337 21.69 -3.69 7.84
N LEU A 338 22.35 -4.84 7.72
CA LEU A 338 21.90 -6.07 8.37
C LEU A 338 22.01 -5.98 9.91
N ILE A 339 22.99 -5.25 10.44
CA ILE A 339 23.22 -5.13 11.90
C ILE A 339 22.34 -4.04 12.50
N GLY A 340 22.30 -2.84 11.91
CA GLY A 340 21.59 -1.68 12.44
C GLY A 340 20.18 -1.43 11.89
N GLY A 341 19.79 -2.11 10.81
CA GLY A 341 18.52 -1.90 10.12
C GLY A 341 18.63 -0.86 8.99
N ILE A 342 17.54 -0.68 8.25
CA ILE A 342 17.42 0.39 7.26
C ILE A 342 17.17 1.73 7.96
N VAL A 343 16.35 1.71 9.01
CA VAL A 343 15.95 2.92 9.72
C VAL A 343 17.15 3.47 10.52
N GLY A 344 17.51 4.72 10.28
CA GLY A 344 18.71 5.37 10.83
C GLY A 344 20.02 5.04 10.10
N SER A 345 19.97 4.31 8.97
CA SER A 345 21.13 4.11 8.09
C SER A 345 21.37 5.30 7.16
N LYS A 346 22.27 5.18 6.18
CA LYS A 346 22.44 6.16 5.09
C LYS A 346 21.41 5.97 3.98
N ALA A 347 20.91 7.07 3.40
CA ALA A 347 20.05 7.00 2.23
C ALA A 347 20.78 6.35 1.04
N ASP A 348 20.11 5.44 0.33
CA ASP A 348 20.62 4.84 -0.91
C ASP A 348 19.49 4.57 -1.92
N HIS A 349 19.65 5.10 -3.13
CA HIS A 349 18.74 4.88 -4.26
C HIS A 349 19.18 3.72 -5.16
N HIS A 350 20.34 3.11 -4.91
CA HIS A 350 20.90 1.99 -5.67
C HIS A 350 21.07 2.36 -7.15
N SER A 351 20.48 1.60 -8.08
CA SER A 351 20.73 1.73 -9.52
C SER A 351 19.92 2.83 -10.23
N ALA A 352 18.95 3.46 -9.57
CA ALA A 352 18.14 4.55 -10.15
C ALA A 352 17.67 5.55 -9.07
N PRO A 353 17.33 6.81 -9.41
CA PRO A 353 16.60 7.71 -8.52
C PRO A 353 15.34 7.07 -7.92
N TYR A 354 14.93 7.56 -6.75
CA TYR A 354 13.74 7.04 -6.08
C TYR A 354 12.45 7.43 -6.81
N SER A 355 11.67 6.40 -7.12
CA SER A 355 10.27 6.46 -7.50
C SER A 355 9.59 5.16 -7.09
N LEU A 356 8.28 5.21 -6.91
CA LEU A 356 7.40 4.07 -7.03
C LEU A 356 7.21 3.74 -8.51
N THR A 357 6.83 2.50 -8.79
CA THR A 357 6.86 1.93 -10.14
C THR A 357 5.49 1.48 -10.60
N GLU A 358 5.32 1.37 -11.91
CA GLU A 358 4.08 0.83 -12.50
C GLU A 358 3.83 -0.62 -12.06
N GLU A 359 4.88 -1.43 -11.93
CA GLU A 359 4.77 -2.80 -11.44
C GLU A 359 4.37 -2.85 -9.96
N PHE A 360 4.82 -1.88 -9.15
CA PHE A 360 4.39 -1.74 -7.76
C PHE A 360 2.89 -1.42 -7.66
N VAL A 361 2.37 -0.57 -8.54
CA VAL A 361 0.94 -0.29 -8.64
C VAL A 361 0.17 -1.55 -9.00
N ALA A 362 0.63 -2.30 -10.00
CA ALA A 362 -0.05 -3.50 -10.49
C ALA A 362 -0.15 -4.61 -9.43
N VAL A 363 0.91 -4.88 -8.65
CA VAL A 363 0.87 -5.92 -7.61
C VAL A 363 0.07 -5.54 -6.37
N TYR A 364 -0.25 -4.26 -6.18
CA TYR A 364 -1.10 -3.77 -5.07
C TYR A 364 -2.59 -3.72 -5.43
N ARG A 365 -2.98 -4.16 -6.63
CA ARG A 365 -4.40 -4.41 -6.98
C ARG A 365 -4.92 -5.60 -6.19
N MET A 366 -5.32 -5.35 -4.95
CA MET A 366 -5.80 -6.37 -3.99
C MET A 366 -7.26 -6.12 -3.61
N HIS A 367 -8.08 -5.67 -4.56
CA HIS A 367 -9.51 -5.42 -4.39
C HIS A 367 -10.33 -6.58 -3.79
N PRO A 368 -9.97 -7.88 -3.97
CA PRO A 368 -10.62 -8.98 -3.24
C PRO A 368 -10.65 -8.84 -1.72
N LEU A 369 -9.76 -8.04 -1.12
CA LEU A 369 -9.78 -7.78 0.33
C LEU A 369 -11.07 -7.09 0.78
N ILE A 370 -11.75 -6.36 -0.10
CA ILE A 370 -13.00 -5.66 0.23
C ILE A 370 -14.18 -6.65 0.16
N PRO A 371 -15.08 -6.69 1.16
CA PRO A 371 -16.28 -7.50 1.09
C PRO A 371 -17.37 -6.81 0.26
N ASP A 372 -18.32 -7.57 -0.31
CA ASP A 372 -19.52 -7.00 -0.95
C ASP A 372 -20.51 -6.43 0.06
N GLU A 373 -20.47 -6.93 1.29
CA GLU A 373 -21.32 -6.50 2.39
C GLU A 373 -20.48 -6.28 3.65
N VAL A 374 -20.72 -5.17 4.34
CA VAL A 374 -20.07 -4.87 5.62
C VAL A 374 -21.08 -5.07 6.74
N ALA A 375 -20.70 -5.88 7.73
CA ALA A 375 -21.51 -6.14 8.92
C ALA A 375 -20.97 -5.32 10.10
N PHE A 376 -21.84 -4.53 10.71
CA PHE A 376 -21.52 -3.73 11.89
C PHE A 376 -22.09 -4.39 13.14
N HIS A 377 -21.27 -4.53 14.17
CA HIS A 377 -21.58 -5.20 15.42
C HIS A 377 -21.38 -4.24 16.59
N SER A 378 -22.19 -4.43 17.63
CA SER A 378 -22.04 -3.73 18.90
C SER A 378 -20.85 -4.28 19.67
N LEU A 379 -19.91 -3.42 20.05
CA LEU A 379 -18.80 -3.77 20.95
C LEU A 379 -19.27 -4.20 22.34
N VAL A 380 -20.42 -3.69 22.78
CA VAL A 380 -20.97 -3.98 24.13
C VAL A 380 -21.61 -5.36 24.18
N THR A 381 -22.34 -5.75 23.13
CA THR A 381 -23.17 -6.97 23.15
C THR A 381 -22.65 -8.07 22.23
N GLY A 382 -21.78 -7.75 21.27
CA GLY A 382 -21.39 -8.63 20.17
C GLY A 382 -22.44 -8.78 19.06
N ASN A 383 -23.66 -8.27 19.27
CA ASN A 383 -24.77 -8.46 18.33
C ASN A 383 -24.60 -7.63 17.06
N LEU A 384 -25.10 -8.16 15.94
CA LEU A 384 -25.21 -7.43 14.68
C LEU A 384 -26.14 -6.21 14.88
N LEU A 385 -25.63 -5.02 14.56
CA LEU A 385 -26.38 -3.77 14.53
C LEU A 385 -27.06 -3.60 13.18
N GLU A 386 -26.27 -3.63 12.11
CA GLU A 386 -26.76 -3.57 10.73
C GLU A 386 -25.76 -4.21 9.76
N LYS A 387 -26.26 -4.65 8.61
CA LYS A 387 -25.45 -5.14 7.48
C LYS A 387 -25.82 -4.32 6.25
N ARG A 388 -24.82 -3.89 5.49
CA ARG A 388 -24.98 -2.96 4.36
C ARG A 388 -24.14 -3.42 3.17
N GLN A 389 -24.63 -3.18 1.96
CA GLN A 389 -23.83 -3.39 0.75
C GLN A 389 -22.66 -2.40 0.73
N LEU A 390 -21.56 -2.76 0.06
CA LEU A 390 -20.39 -1.89 -0.08
C LEU A 390 -20.75 -0.51 -0.64
N ALA A 391 -21.64 -0.45 -1.63
CA ALA A 391 -22.12 0.80 -2.21
C ALA A 391 -22.83 1.72 -1.19
N GLU A 392 -23.50 1.14 -0.20
CA GLU A 392 -24.22 1.88 0.84
C GLU A 392 -23.27 2.44 1.90
N VAL A 393 -22.05 1.91 2.00
CA VAL A 393 -21.01 2.35 2.95
C VAL A 393 -19.84 3.08 2.27
N ALA A 394 -20.03 3.49 1.02
CA ALA A 394 -19.08 4.23 0.20
C ALA A 394 -19.49 5.69 -0.03
N GLY A 395 -18.55 6.54 -0.44
CA GLY A 395 -18.81 7.91 -0.89
C GLY A 395 -19.49 8.80 0.16
N ARG A 396 -20.40 9.67 -0.29
CA ARG A 396 -21.06 10.69 0.57
C ARG A 396 -21.95 10.14 1.69
N ARG A 397 -22.11 8.82 1.78
CA ARG A 397 -22.90 8.13 2.81
C ARG A 397 -22.09 7.90 4.10
N THR A 398 -20.75 7.93 4.03
CA THR A 398 -19.87 7.56 5.15
C THR A 398 -20.07 8.40 6.41
N PRO A 399 -20.26 9.74 6.37
CA PRO A 399 -20.42 10.52 7.59
C PRO A 399 -21.64 10.07 8.40
N SER A 400 -22.78 9.88 7.74
CA SER A 400 -24.03 9.43 8.39
C SER A 400 -23.92 8.02 9.02
N ILE A 401 -23.04 7.18 8.49
CA ILE A 401 -22.77 5.85 9.06
C ILE A 401 -21.90 6.01 10.31
N ALA A 402 -20.84 6.81 10.26
CA ALA A 402 -19.96 7.04 11.40
C ALA A 402 -20.63 7.77 12.56
N GLU A 403 -21.67 8.56 12.30
CA GLU A 403 -22.52 9.15 13.33
C GLU A 403 -23.46 8.12 13.99
N ARG A 404 -23.99 7.18 13.21
CA ARG A 404 -24.96 6.17 13.66
C ARG A 404 -24.30 4.96 14.33
N VAL A 405 -23.23 4.45 13.71
CA VAL A 405 -22.40 3.35 14.21
C VAL A 405 -21.17 3.98 14.82
N THR A 406 -21.07 3.94 16.15
CA THR A 406 -20.02 4.65 16.88
C THR A 406 -18.62 4.20 16.43
N MET A 407 -17.61 5.07 16.54
CA MET A 407 -16.23 4.73 16.15
C MET A 407 -15.71 3.44 16.84
N PRO A 408 -15.94 3.19 18.14
CA PRO A 408 -15.61 1.91 18.76
C PRO A 408 -16.32 0.70 18.13
N ASP A 409 -17.62 0.81 17.82
CA ASP A 409 -18.37 -0.27 17.15
C ASP A 409 -17.84 -0.53 15.73
N LEU A 410 -17.49 0.53 14.99
CA LEU A 410 -16.88 0.41 13.66
C LEU A 410 -15.55 -0.34 13.71
N PHE A 411 -14.63 0.07 14.59
CA PHE A 411 -13.33 -0.61 14.73
C PHE A 411 -13.50 -2.03 15.25
N TYR A 412 -14.40 -2.27 16.21
CA TYR A 412 -14.73 -3.62 16.67
C TYR A 412 -15.23 -4.51 15.52
N SER A 413 -16.13 -3.98 14.69
CA SER A 413 -16.68 -4.69 13.53
C SER A 413 -15.58 -5.05 12.54
N PHE A 414 -14.70 -4.10 12.21
CA PHE A 414 -13.57 -4.34 11.30
C PHE A 414 -12.51 -5.27 11.91
N GLY A 415 -12.36 -5.26 13.23
CA GLY A 415 -11.47 -6.14 13.96
C GLY A 415 -11.95 -7.59 14.05
N THR A 416 -13.28 -7.81 13.99
CA THR A 416 -13.91 -9.13 14.13
C THR A 416 -14.40 -9.72 12.80
N CYS A 417 -14.56 -8.91 11.75
CA CYS A 417 -14.83 -9.39 10.40
C CYS A 417 -13.53 -9.69 9.64
N HIS A 418 -13.61 -10.55 8.63
CA HIS A 418 -12.47 -10.88 7.75
C HIS A 418 -12.54 -10.11 6.42
N PRO A 419 -11.40 -9.76 5.80
CA PRO A 419 -11.35 -9.34 4.41
C PRO A 419 -11.46 -10.58 3.50
N GLY A 420 -11.63 -10.37 2.19
CA GLY A 420 -11.60 -11.48 1.24
C GLY A 420 -10.16 -11.90 0.86
N ALA A 421 -9.94 -13.19 0.61
CA ALA A 421 -8.67 -13.71 0.10
C ALA A 421 -8.36 -13.22 -1.32
N VAL A 422 -7.11 -12.84 -1.58
CA VAL A 422 -6.64 -12.36 -2.88
C VAL A 422 -6.44 -13.54 -3.83
N THR A 423 -7.53 -13.96 -4.47
CA THR A 423 -7.59 -15.16 -5.32
C THR A 423 -8.60 -14.98 -6.45
N LEU A 424 -8.55 -15.85 -7.47
CA LEU A 424 -9.59 -15.91 -8.49
C LEU A 424 -10.96 -16.22 -7.87
N HIS A 425 -12.01 -15.76 -8.53
CA HIS A 425 -13.40 -15.92 -8.10
C HIS A 425 -13.64 -15.39 -6.68
N ASN A 426 -13.06 -14.23 -6.37
CA ASN A 426 -13.26 -13.55 -5.08
C ASN A 426 -13.19 -12.02 -5.18
N TYR A 427 -13.25 -11.46 -6.38
CA TYR A 427 -13.34 -10.02 -6.62
C TYR A 427 -14.77 -9.53 -6.35
N PRO A 428 -14.98 -8.42 -5.61
CA PRO A 428 -16.32 -8.01 -5.22
C PRO A 428 -17.21 -7.70 -6.42
N ALA A 429 -18.38 -8.30 -6.49
CA ALA A 429 -19.35 -8.07 -7.57
C ALA A 429 -19.77 -6.59 -7.61
N THR A 430 -19.83 -5.92 -6.46
CA THR A 430 -20.11 -4.48 -6.37
C THR A 430 -19.06 -3.63 -7.09
N LEU A 431 -17.79 -4.08 -7.11
CA LEU A 431 -16.72 -3.36 -7.81
C LEU A 431 -16.68 -3.66 -9.32
N GLN A 432 -17.30 -4.74 -9.78
CA GLN A 432 -17.47 -5.06 -11.21
C GLN A 432 -18.68 -4.34 -11.84
N ASN A 433 -19.48 -3.66 -11.03
CA ASN A 433 -20.64 -2.85 -11.38
C ASN A 433 -20.65 -1.57 -10.53
N LEU A 434 -19.48 -0.94 -10.39
CA LEU A 434 -19.26 0.19 -9.50
C LEU A 434 -19.92 1.44 -10.06
N ARG A 435 -20.86 2.01 -9.31
CA ARG A 435 -21.46 3.31 -9.59
C ARG A 435 -21.00 4.32 -8.56
N ARG A 436 -20.30 5.35 -9.00
CA ARG A 436 -19.78 6.42 -8.15
C ARG A 436 -20.77 7.58 -8.06
N ASP A 437 -20.59 8.43 -7.04
CA ASP A 437 -21.49 9.56 -6.78
C ASP A 437 -21.44 10.64 -7.90
N ASP A 438 -20.37 10.67 -8.70
CA ASP A 438 -20.20 11.55 -9.87
C ASP A 438 -20.87 11.01 -11.15
N GLY A 439 -21.51 9.84 -11.07
CA GLY A 439 -22.16 9.18 -12.21
C GLY A 439 -21.23 8.25 -13.00
N GLU A 440 -19.94 8.15 -12.65
CA GLU A 440 -19.01 7.21 -13.27
C GLU A 440 -19.47 5.76 -12.99
N HIS A 441 -19.52 4.95 -14.05
CA HIS A 441 -19.92 3.54 -14.00
C HIS A 441 -18.79 2.68 -14.55
N LEU A 442 -18.26 1.76 -13.73
CA LEU A 442 -17.05 0.99 -14.06
C LEU A 442 -17.19 -0.48 -13.67
N ASP A 443 -16.59 -1.34 -14.48
CA ASP A 443 -16.11 -2.64 -14.01
C ASP A 443 -14.63 -2.47 -13.61
N LEU A 444 -14.36 -2.38 -12.31
CA LEU A 444 -13.01 -2.11 -11.82
C LEU A 444 -12.04 -3.26 -12.12
N ALA A 445 -12.49 -4.51 -12.17
CA ALA A 445 -11.63 -5.63 -12.52
C ALA A 445 -11.24 -5.58 -14.01
N ALA A 446 -12.19 -5.27 -14.90
CA ALA A 446 -11.89 -5.08 -16.32
C ALA A 446 -10.99 -3.86 -16.56
N VAL A 447 -11.22 -2.76 -15.82
CA VAL A 447 -10.37 -1.57 -15.84
C VAL A 447 -8.95 -1.93 -15.43
N ASP A 448 -8.75 -2.63 -14.31
CA ASP A 448 -7.43 -3.01 -13.79
C ASP A 448 -6.62 -3.83 -14.81
N ILE A 449 -7.27 -4.82 -15.44
CA ILE A 449 -6.67 -5.62 -16.51
C ILE A 449 -6.27 -4.75 -17.70
N PHE A 450 -7.18 -3.86 -18.12
CA PHE A 450 -6.89 -2.92 -19.21
C PHE A 450 -5.73 -1.98 -18.86
N ARG A 451 -5.67 -1.46 -17.62
CA ARG A 451 -4.63 -0.52 -17.16
C ARG A 451 -3.25 -1.13 -17.20
N ASP A 452 -3.09 -2.38 -16.76
CA ASP A 452 -1.78 -3.03 -16.77
C ASP A 452 -1.27 -3.15 -18.22
N ARG A 453 -2.16 -3.50 -19.16
CA ARG A 453 -1.85 -3.56 -20.60
C ARG A 453 -1.54 -2.18 -21.20
N GLU A 454 -2.38 -1.19 -20.92
CA GLU A 454 -2.27 0.20 -21.38
C GLU A 454 -0.95 0.84 -20.92
N ARG A 455 -0.55 0.54 -19.68
CA ARG A 455 0.67 1.08 -19.08
C ARG A 455 1.88 0.22 -19.37
N GLY A 456 1.80 -0.78 -20.25
CA GLY A 456 2.94 -1.61 -20.64
C GLY A 456 3.54 -2.39 -19.47
N VAL A 457 2.75 -2.75 -18.46
CA VAL A 457 3.17 -3.73 -17.45
C VAL A 457 3.18 -5.11 -18.10
N PRO A 458 4.28 -5.88 -18.01
CA PRO A 458 4.35 -7.21 -18.62
C PRO A 458 3.27 -8.18 -18.11
N ARG A 459 2.79 -9.04 -19.01
CA ARG A 459 1.92 -10.19 -18.69
C ARG A 459 2.63 -11.16 -17.74
N TYR A 460 1.87 -12.05 -17.08
CA TYR A 460 2.35 -12.82 -15.93
C TYR A 460 3.66 -13.59 -16.16
N ASN A 461 3.78 -14.33 -17.27
CA ASN A 461 4.97 -15.14 -17.51
C ASN A 461 6.22 -14.30 -17.78
N GLN A 462 6.08 -13.22 -18.55
CA GLN A 462 7.19 -12.28 -18.77
C GLN A 462 7.55 -11.54 -17.46
N PHE A 463 6.56 -11.18 -16.65
CA PHE A 463 6.77 -10.60 -15.32
C PHE A 463 7.59 -11.52 -14.41
N CYS A 464 7.29 -12.82 -14.40
CA CYS A 464 8.09 -13.82 -13.68
C CYS A 464 9.54 -13.85 -14.17
N ARG A 465 9.77 -13.93 -15.50
CA ARG A 465 11.13 -13.94 -16.06
C ARG A 465 11.95 -12.73 -15.62
N LEU A 466 11.34 -11.55 -15.69
CA LEU A 466 12.00 -10.28 -15.36
C LEU A 466 12.25 -10.12 -13.85
N LEU A 467 11.55 -10.88 -13.01
CA LEU A 467 11.82 -10.98 -11.56
C LEU A 467 12.84 -12.07 -11.20
N HIS A 468 13.55 -12.62 -12.19
CA HIS A 468 14.48 -13.75 -12.01
C HIS A 468 13.78 -14.96 -11.34
N LYS A 469 12.49 -15.12 -11.65
CA LYS A 469 11.65 -16.24 -11.26
C LYS A 469 11.42 -17.12 -12.50
N GLY A 470 11.43 -18.43 -12.33
CA GLY A 470 11.07 -19.34 -13.41
C GLY A 470 9.64 -19.06 -13.89
N ALA A 471 9.47 -18.82 -15.20
CA ALA A 471 8.15 -18.76 -15.82
C ALA A 471 7.46 -20.14 -15.72
N VAL A 472 6.14 -20.14 -15.56
CA VAL A 472 5.38 -21.38 -15.58
C VAL A 472 5.36 -21.95 -17.00
N LYS A 473 5.49 -23.26 -17.13
CA LYS A 473 5.59 -23.97 -18.42
C LYS A 473 4.28 -24.59 -18.86
N SER A 474 3.30 -24.64 -17.96
CA SER A 474 1.96 -25.17 -18.22
C SER A 474 0.95 -24.51 -17.30
N PHE A 475 -0.32 -24.59 -17.67
CA PHE A 475 -1.42 -24.16 -16.78
C PHE A 475 -1.53 -25.04 -15.51
N ASP A 476 -0.95 -26.25 -15.52
CA ASP A 476 -0.85 -27.11 -14.34
C ASP A 476 0.15 -26.57 -13.31
N GLU A 477 1.19 -25.86 -13.76
CA GLU A 477 2.11 -25.13 -12.88
C GLU A 477 1.55 -23.78 -12.43
N LEU A 478 0.64 -23.17 -13.20
CA LEU A 478 0.02 -21.87 -12.86
C LEU A 478 -0.96 -21.96 -11.69
N THR A 479 -1.70 -23.06 -11.58
CA THR A 479 -2.73 -23.24 -10.54
C THR A 479 -2.94 -24.72 -10.23
N ASP A 480 -3.07 -25.05 -8.95
CA ASP A 480 -3.44 -26.38 -8.47
C ASP A 480 -4.95 -26.65 -8.59
N ASN A 481 -5.77 -25.60 -8.69
CA ASN A 481 -7.21 -25.70 -8.90
C ASN A 481 -7.55 -26.11 -10.36
N PRO A 482 -8.16 -27.29 -10.57
CA PRO A 482 -8.45 -27.81 -11.92
C PRO A 482 -9.54 -27.03 -12.66
N GLU A 483 -10.50 -26.42 -11.95
CA GLU A 483 -11.55 -25.62 -12.60
C GLU A 483 -10.98 -24.29 -13.09
N TRP A 484 -10.20 -23.60 -12.25
CA TRP A 484 -9.51 -22.38 -12.67
C TRP A 484 -8.60 -22.64 -13.86
N ARG A 485 -7.87 -23.76 -13.84
CA ARG A 485 -7.02 -24.17 -14.97
C ARG A 485 -7.80 -24.27 -16.27
N LYS A 486 -8.98 -24.88 -16.25
CA LYS A 486 -9.86 -25.02 -17.42
C LYS A 486 -10.38 -23.67 -17.90
N GLN A 487 -10.86 -22.83 -16.98
CA GLN A 487 -11.37 -21.49 -17.32
C GLN A 487 -10.26 -20.58 -17.88
N ILE A 488 -9.07 -20.57 -17.27
CA ILE A 488 -7.92 -19.82 -17.78
C ILE A 488 -7.55 -20.30 -19.19
N LYS A 489 -7.48 -21.63 -19.43
CA LYS A 489 -7.25 -22.16 -20.79
C LYS A 489 -8.29 -21.68 -21.80
N GLN A 490 -9.55 -21.59 -21.41
CA GLN A 490 -10.62 -21.12 -22.28
C GLN A 490 -10.51 -19.62 -22.57
N VAL A 491 -10.40 -18.79 -21.53
CA VAL A 491 -10.35 -17.32 -21.63
C VAL A 491 -9.13 -16.86 -22.43
N TYR A 492 -7.98 -17.50 -22.23
CA TYR A 492 -6.72 -17.15 -22.89
C TYR A 492 -6.43 -17.99 -24.14
N ASN A 493 -7.44 -18.67 -24.70
CA ASN A 493 -7.30 -19.49 -25.93
C ASN A 493 -6.12 -20.49 -25.89
N ASN A 494 -5.86 -21.07 -24.71
CA ASN A 494 -4.77 -21.98 -24.42
C ASN A 494 -3.35 -21.37 -24.67
N ASP A 495 -3.24 -20.05 -24.74
CA ASP A 495 -1.97 -19.32 -24.81
C ASP A 495 -1.55 -18.85 -23.41
N LEU A 496 -0.57 -19.56 -22.83
CA LEU A 496 -0.05 -19.28 -21.50
C LEU A 496 0.68 -17.93 -21.40
N GLU A 497 1.28 -17.43 -22.49
CA GLU A 497 2.02 -16.16 -22.47
C GLU A 497 1.10 -14.94 -22.46
N SER A 498 -0.16 -15.12 -22.89
CA SER A 498 -1.17 -14.07 -22.90
C SER A 498 -1.84 -13.84 -21.53
N VAL A 499 -1.59 -14.69 -20.53
CA VAL A 499 -2.20 -14.60 -19.19
C VAL A 499 -1.86 -13.26 -18.54
N ASP A 500 -2.89 -12.47 -18.22
CA ASP A 500 -2.74 -11.19 -17.52
C ASP A 500 -2.01 -11.35 -16.19
N LEU A 501 -1.24 -10.33 -15.80
CA LEU A 501 -0.55 -10.29 -14.52
C LEU A 501 -1.53 -10.56 -13.37
N MET A 502 -2.62 -9.79 -13.27
CA MET A 502 -3.61 -9.95 -12.19
C MET A 502 -4.19 -11.37 -12.14
N THR A 503 -4.54 -11.98 -13.28
CA THR A 503 -5.00 -13.38 -13.31
C THR A 503 -3.94 -14.32 -12.78
N GLY A 504 -2.69 -14.19 -13.23
CA GLY A 504 -1.62 -15.06 -12.78
C GLY A 504 -1.30 -14.90 -11.29
N LEU A 505 -1.27 -13.67 -10.78
CA LEU A 505 -1.06 -13.39 -9.35
C LEU A 505 -2.14 -14.02 -8.47
N TYR A 506 -3.39 -14.04 -8.93
CA TYR A 506 -4.54 -14.59 -8.18
C TYR A 506 -4.70 -16.11 -8.32
N ALA A 507 -4.14 -16.70 -9.38
CA ALA A 507 -4.16 -18.14 -9.63
C ALA A 507 -2.97 -18.87 -9.01
N GLU A 508 -1.85 -18.17 -8.79
CA GLU A 508 -0.61 -18.73 -8.29
C GLU A 508 -0.80 -19.43 -6.92
N PRO A 509 -0.36 -20.70 -6.77
CA PRO A 509 -0.37 -21.38 -5.48
C PRO A 509 0.45 -20.61 -4.45
N LEU A 510 -0.19 -20.27 -3.33
CA LEU A 510 0.43 -19.44 -2.29
C LEU A 510 1.39 -20.28 -1.42
N PRO A 511 2.56 -19.74 -1.03
CA PRO A 511 3.29 -20.27 0.11
C PRO A 511 2.38 -20.35 1.35
N GLU A 512 2.62 -21.34 2.21
CA GLU A 512 1.81 -21.51 3.41
C GLU A 512 1.75 -20.21 4.24
N GLY A 513 0.54 -19.79 4.55
CA GLY A 513 0.25 -18.57 5.30
C GLY A 513 0.20 -17.29 4.47
N PHE A 514 0.78 -17.21 3.27
CA PHE A 514 0.80 -15.97 2.49
C PHE A 514 -0.62 -15.52 2.09
N GLY A 515 -0.86 -14.20 2.16
CA GLY A 515 -2.10 -13.57 1.70
C GLY A 515 -2.11 -13.21 0.21
N PHE A 516 -0.98 -13.31 -0.48
CA PHE A 516 -0.83 -13.05 -1.92
C PHE A 516 0.40 -13.78 -2.50
N SER A 517 0.54 -13.81 -3.82
CA SER A 517 1.54 -14.61 -4.55
C SER A 517 3.00 -14.29 -4.24
N GLU A 518 3.90 -15.26 -4.45
CA GLU A 518 5.34 -15.05 -4.32
C GLU A 518 5.85 -14.08 -5.40
N THR A 519 5.24 -14.12 -6.59
CA THR A 519 5.52 -13.16 -7.66
C THR A 519 5.27 -11.71 -7.21
N ALA A 520 4.12 -11.42 -6.57
CA ALA A 520 3.89 -10.09 -5.99
C ALA A 520 4.88 -9.80 -4.85
N PHE A 521 5.15 -10.78 -3.98
CA PHE A 521 6.10 -10.64 -2.87
C PHE A 521 7.49 -10.19 -3.30
N ARG A 522 8.00 -10.60 -4.47
CA ARG A 522 9.31 -10.12 -4.97
C ARG A 522 9.34 -8.61 -5.23
N ILE A 523 8.27 -8.04 -5.77
CA ILE A 523 8.14 -6.59 -5.92
C ILE A 523 8.07 -5.91 -4.54
N PHE A 524 7.32 -6.49 -3.59
CA PHE A 524 7.26 -5.98 -2.22
C PHE A 524 8.64 -6.02 -1.55
N LEU A 525 9.40 -7.11 -1.70
CA LEU A 525 10.74 -7.28 -1.14
C LEU A 525 11.68 -6.15 -1.57
N LEU A 526 11.64 -5.81 -2.86
CA LEU A 526 12.40 -4.68 -3.41
C LEU A 526 11.84 -3.34 -2.90
N MET A 527 10.57 -3.07 -3.19
CA MET A 527 9.99 -1.74 -3.08
C MET A 527 9.69 -1.32 -1.63
N ALA A 528 9.27 -2.25 -0.76
CA ALA A 528 9.04 -1.93 0.65
C ALA A 528 10.34 -1.51 1.34
N SER A 529 11.45 -2.21 1.09
CA SER A 529 12.76 -1.81 1.61
C SER A 529 13.23 -0.48 1.01
N ARG A 530 12.93 -0.24 -0.27
CA ARG A 530 13.30 0.98 -0.99
C ARG A 530 12.58 2.22 -0.46
N ARG A 531 11.29 2.14 -0.11
CA ARG A 531 10.53 3.27 0.48
C ARG A 531 11.18 3.82 1.74
N LEU A 532 11.79 2.96 2.55
CA LEU A 532 12.53 3.36 3.75
C LEU A 532 13.96 3.80 3.40
N LYS A 533 14.67 3.00 2.60
CA LYS A 533 16.11 3.19 2.35
C LYS A 533 16.43 4.44 1.53
N SER A 534 15.51 4.89 0.69
CA SER A 534 15.70 6.07 -0.16
C SER A 534 15.21 7.37 0.48
N ASP A 535 14.56 7.33 1.63
CA ASP A 535 13.96 8.52 2.26
C ASP A 535 14.87 8.99 3.41
N ARG A 536 15.33 10.24 3.35
CA ARG A 536 16.25 10.78 4.36
C ARG A 536 15.64 10.74 5.76
N PHE A 537 14.33 10.88 5.88
CA PHE A 537 13.66 10.94 7.17
C PHE A 537 13.55 9.57 7.84
N PHE A 538 13.74 8.49 7.08
CA PHE A 538 13.95 7.16 7.65
C PHE A 538 15.44 6.79 7.75
N THR A 539 16.34 7.60 7.20
CA THR A 539 17.78 7.31 7.12
C THR A 539 18.59 8.43 7.78
N ASP A 540 19.25 9.29 7.00
CA ASP A 540 20.19 10.32 7.50
C ASP A 540 19.60 11.28 8.55
N ASP A 541 18.30 11.56 8.46
CA ASP A 541 17.56 12.46 9.33
C ASP A 541 16.66 11.74 10.36
N TYR A 542 16.75 10.40 10.47
CA TYR A 542 16.13 9.63 11.55
C TYR A 542 16.96 9.73 12.84
N ARG A 543 16.99 10.92 13.45
CA ARG A 543 17.79 11.26 14.63
C ARG A 543 17.10 12.31 15.50
N ALA A 544 17.58 12.57 16.71
CA ALA A 544 16.86 13.40 17.68
C ALA A 544 16.80 14.89 17.29
N GLU A 545 17.78 15.42 16.56
CA GLU A 545 17.74 16.80 16.04
C GLU A 545 16.64 16.96 14.98
N ILE A 546 16.52 15.90 14.18
CA ILE A 546 15.38 15.40 13.43
C ILE A 546 14.08 15.39 14.23
N TYR A 547 13.75 14.25 14.80
CA TYR A 547 12.45 13.89 15.35
C TYR A 547 12.15 14.40 16.77
N THR A 548 13.08 15.06 17.44
CA THR A 548 13.18 15.16 18.91
C THR A 548 13.44 13.81 19.59
N GLU A 549 14.04 13.84 20.78
CA GLU A 549 14.16 12.63 21.62
C GLU A 549 12.78 12.04 21.92
N PHE A 550 11.80 12.91 22.21
CA PHE A 550 10.42 12.51 22.40
C PHE A 550 9.85 11.79 21.19
N GLY A 551 10.03 12.32 19.98
CA GLY A 551 9.48 11.70 18.77
C GLY A 551 10.06 10.31 18.50
N LEU A 552 11.36 10.12 18.70
CA LEU A 552 12.00 8.80 18.58
C LEU A 552 11.49 7.83 19.65
N ASP A 553 11.37 8.27 20.90
CA ASP A 553 10.82 7.46 21.98
C ASP A 553 9.34 7.10 21.77
N TYR A 554 8.56 8.06 21.26
CA TYR A 554 7.17 7.87 20.86
C TYR A 554 7.04 6.79 19.79
N LEU A 555 7.89 6.86 18.76
CA LEU A 555 7.94 5.85 17.70
C LEU A 555 8.33 4.48 18.23
N ARG A 556 9.30 4.39 19.16
CA ARG A 556 9.72 3.11 19.77
C ARG A 556 8.54 2.45 20.49
N LYS A 557 7.83 3.20 21.33
CA LYS A 557 6.76 2.69 22.20
C LYS A 557 5.41 2.50 21.51
N SER A 558 5.21 3.12 20.34
CA SER A 558 3.92 3.08 19.66
C SER A 558 3.82 1.94 18.65
N SER A 559 2.61 1.38 18.58
CA SER A 559 2.11 0.34 17.67
C SER A 559 0.65 0.63 17.32
N MET A 560 0.07 -0.07 16.34
CA MET A 560 -1.35 0.09 16.01
C MET A 560 -2.26 -0.20 17.22
N LEU A 561 -1.92 -1.22 18.02
CA LEU A 561 -2.64 -1.51 19.26
C LEU A 561 -2.55 -0.37 20.28
N SER A 562 -1.40 0.30 20.38
CA SER A 562 -1.27 1.46 21.28
C SER A 562 -2.13 2.64 20.82
N VAL A 563 -2.20 2.89 19.50
CA VAL A 563 -3.02 3.96 18.90
C VAL A 563 -4.51 3.68 19.18
N LEU A 564 -4.95 2.45 18.91
CA LEU A 564 -6.32 2.03 19.18
C LEU A 564 -6.67 2.14 20.67
N ARG A 565 -5.81 1.68 21.57
CA ARG A 565 -6.06 1.78 23.03
C ARG A 565 -6.07 3.21 23.55
N ARG A 566 -5.30 4.10 22.92
CA ARG A 566 -5.21 5.51 23.29
C ARG A 566 -6.50 6.27 22.95
N HIS A 567 -7.00 6.09 21.73
CA HIS A 567 -8.14 6.86 21.22
C HIS A 567 -9.48 6.14 21.41
N LEU A 568 -9.46 4.80 21.48
CA LEU A 568 -10.65 3.94 21.61
C LEU A 568 -10.46 2.94 22.76
N PRO A 569 -10.26 3.40 24.02
CA PRO A 569 -10.00 2.52 25.17
C PRO A 569 -11.12 1.49 25.42
N GLN A 570 -12.34 1.74 24.91
CA GLN A 570 -13.47 0.82 24.98
C GLN A 570 -13.18 -0.52 24.28
N LEU A 571 -12.25 -0.55 23.31
CA LEU A 571 -11.85 -1.77 22.61
C LEU A 571 -11.03 -2.75 23.47
N ALA A 572 -10.66 -2.38 24.70
CA ALA A 572 -9.80 -3.20 25.57
C ALA A 572 -10.24 -4.68 25.69
N PRO A 573 -11.53 -5.03 25.84
CA PRO A 573 -11.96 -6.44 25.87
C PRO A 573 -11.69 -7.17 24.55
N ALA A 574 -12.00 -6.54 23.41
CA ALA A 574 -11.80 -7.13 22.08
C ALA A 574 -10.30 -7.31 21.76
N LEU A 575 -9.45 -6.43 22.28
CA LEU A 575 -7.99 -6.42 22.09
C LEU A 575 -7.20 -7.21 23.14
N SER A 576 -7.88 -7.90 24.07
CA SER A 576 -7.23 -8.69 25.11
C SER A 576 -6.47 -9.88 24.50
N GLY A 577 -5.17 -10.00 24.77
CA GLY A 577 -4.33 -11.07 24.20
C GLY A 577 -4.07 -10.96 22.69
N VAL A 578 -4.59 -9.94 22.01
CA VAL A 578 -4.27 -9.66 20.61
C VAL A 578 -2.86 -9.08 20.53
N GLU A 579 -1.96 -9.77 19.82
CA GLU A 579 -0.56 -9.35 19.65
C GLU A 579 -0.35 -8.40 18.47
N ASN A 580 -1.23 -8.44 17.48
CA ASN A 580 -1.17 -7.63 16.27
C ASN A 580 -2.57 -7.15 15.90
N ALA A 581 -2.76 -5.83 15.72
CA ALA A 581 -4.07 -5.23 15.47
C ALA A 581 -4.74 -5.71 14.17
N PHE A 582 -3.99 -6.29 13.24
CA PHE A 582 -4.52 -6.80 11.96
C PHE A 582 -4.91 -8.28 12.00
N HIS A 583 -4.64 -8.99 13.09
CA HIS A 583 -5.19 -10.33 13.32
C HIS A 583 -6.65 -10.23 13.79
N PRO A 584 -7.46 -11.29 13.61
CA PRO A 584 -8.83 -11.35 14.14
C PRO A 584 -8.89 -11.05 15.64
N TRP A 585 -9.80 -10.16 16.05
CA TRP A 585 -10.02 -9.78 17.45
C TRP A 585 -10.99 -10.73 18.14
N ASN A 586 -11.05 -10.64 19.48
CA ASN A 586 -12.01 -11.43 20.24
C ASN A 586 -13.43 -10.91 20.01
N VAL A 587 -14.37 -11.81 19.78
CA VAL A 587 -15.80 -11.50 19.78
C VAL A 587 -16.27 -11.38 21.22
N THR A 588 -16.79 -10.22 21.61
CA THR A 588 -17.41 -10.00 22.92
C THR A 588 -18.72 -10.78 23.00
N LYS A 589 -18.86 -11.69 23.95
CA LYS A 589 -20.14 -12.38 24.20
C LYS A 589 -21.04 -11.50 25.04
N GLY A 590 -22.30 -11.33 24.62
CA GLY A 590 -23.30 -10.64 25.42
C GLY A 590 -23.64 -11.40 26.72
N PRO A 591 -24.26 -10.74 27.71
CA PRO A 591 -24.65 -11.37 28.98
C PRO A 591 -25.56 -12.61 28.83
N ALA A 592 -26.26 -12.75 27.70
CA ALA A 592 -27.17 -13.87 27.44
C ALA A 592 -26.47 -15.18 27.05
N ASP A 593 -25.19 -15.14 26.65
CA ASP A 593 -24.42 -16.32 26.23
C ASP A 593 -23.48 -16.85 27.33
N MET A 594 -23.57 -16.31 28.55
CA MET A 594 -22.77 -16.69 29.72
C MET A 594 -23.58 -17.45 30.79
N THR A 595 -24.78 -17.92 30.46
CA THR A 595 -25.64 -18.74 31.34
C THR A 595 -25.69 -20.19 30.93
#